data_AF-A0A7V3K3F2-F1
#
_entry.id   AF-A0A7V3K3F2-F1
#
_cell.length_a   1.000
_cell.length_b   1.000
_cell.length_c   1.000
_cell.angle_alpha   90.00
_cell.angle_beta   90.00
_cell.angle_gamma   90.00
#
_symmetry.space_group_name_H-M   'P 1'
#
loop_
_entity.id
_entity.type
_entity.pdbx_description
1 polymer ?
#
loop_
_entity_poly.entity_id
_entity_poly.type
_entity_poly.pdbx_seq_one_letter_code
_entity_poly.pdbx_strand_id
1 'polypeptide(L)'
;MRGRDDPTSKHQEGRVRIGIARIAQETNTFCPTLTDLDTLHVHGVRFGQDVLEDDSEGSTIPGFLDMVGGEDLVGILSVHARPAGPLTPEALEAVLSWFA
;
A
#
# COMPACT_ATOMS: atom_id res chain seq x y z
N MET A 1 -0.73 17.51 54.16
CA MET A 1 -1.40 16.40 53.44
C MET A 1 -0.95 16.47 51.99
N ARG A 2 -0.13 15.53 51.52
CA ARG A 2 0.26 15.44 50.09
C ARG A 2 -0.88 14.74 49.35
N GLY A 3 -1.41 15.39 48.32
CA GLY A 3 -2.36 14.78 47.38
C GLY A 3 -1.68 13.58 46.71
N ARG A 4 -2.39 12.46 46.66
CA ARG A 4 -1.98 11.30 45.86
C ARG A 4 -2.27 11.64 44.41
N ASP A 5 -1.23 11.64 43.60
CA ASP A 5 -1.37 11.61 42.14
C ASP A 5 -2.13 10.33 41.75
N ASP A 6 -3.16 10.51 40.93
CA ASP A 6 -3.97 9.43 40.37
C ASP A 6 -3.19 8.74 39.23
N PRO A 7 -2.84 7.45 39.36
CA PRO A 7 -2.06 6.73 38.34
C PRO A 7 -2.89 6.32 37.11
N THR A 8 -4.18 6.70 37.03
CA THR A 8 -5.06 6.31 35.92
C THR A 8 -5.09 7.29 34.74
N SER A 9 -4.33 8.39 34.81
CA SER A 9 -4.02 9.24 33.66
C SER A 9 -3.00 8.56 32.72
N LYS A 10 -3.33 7.37 32.21
CA LYS A 10 -2.55 6.76 31.13
C LYS A 10 -2.84 7.56 29.88
N HIS A 11 -1.80 8.21 29.38
CA HIS A 11 -1.73 8.87 28.09
C HIS A 11 -2.62 8.16 27.05
N GLN A 12 -3.56 8.89 26.45
CA GLN A 12 -3.94 8.60 25.07
C GLN A 12 -2.70 8.92 24.21
N GLU A 13 -1.68 8.05 24.27
CA GLU A 13 -0.67 8.00 23.22
C GLU A 13 -1.45 7.68 21.95
N GLY A 14 -1.56 8.68 21.06
CA GLY A 14 -2.26 8.51 19.79
C GLY A 14 -1.70 7.27 19.12
N ARG A 15 -2.56 6.28 18.83
CA ARG A 15 -2.18 5.09 18.08
C ARG A 15 -1.42 5.55 16.83
N VAL A 16 -0.21 5.01 16.64
CA VAL A 16 0.58 5.29 15.44
C VAL A 16 -0.27 4.92 14.22
N ARG A 17 -0.38 5.86 13.29
CA ARG A 17 -1.12 5.68 12.05
C ARG A 17 -0.16 5.30 10.93
N ILE A 18 -0.36 4.15 10.30
CA ILE A 18 0.53 3.60 9.28
C ILE A 18 -0.20 3.55 7.94
N GLY A 19 0.43 4.17 6.93
CA GLY A 19 -0.01 4.09 5.54
C GLY A 19 0.51 2.82 4.86
N ILE A 20 -0.38 2.07 4.20
CA ILE A 20 -0.04 0.85 3.46
C ILE A 20 -0.09 1.13 1.97
N ALA A 21 1.05 0.90 1.30
CA ALA A 21 1.13 0.98 -0.15
C ALA A 21 1.95 -0.18 -0.72
N ARG A 22 1.54 -0.65 -1.90
CA ARG A 22 2.22 -1.67 -2.69
C ARG A 22 2.30 -1.21 -4.14
N ILE A 23 3.51 -1.19 -4.69
CA ILE A 23 3.76 -0.97 -6.12
C ILE A 23 4.63 -2.14 -6.57
N ALA A 24 4.10 -3.00 -7.43
CA ALA A 24 4.80 -4.20 -7.89
C ALA A 24 4.79 -4.26 -9.42
N GLN A 25 5.97 -4.08 -10.02
CA GLN A 25 6.21 -4.25 -11.44
C GLN A 25 7.63 -4.79 -11.62
N GLU A 26 7.79 -5.81 -12.44
CA GLU A 26 9.10 -6.37 -12.78
C GLU A 26 9.40 -6.10 -14.25
N THR A 27 10.46 -5.33 -14.50
CA THR A 27 10.85 -4.94 -15.86
C THR A 27 11.74 -6.01 -16.50
N ASN A 28 11.31 -6.50 -17.66
CA ASN A 28 12.12 -7.26 -18.60
C ASN A 28 12.48 -6.37 -19.80
N THR A 29 13.73 -5.91 -19.85
CA THR A 29 14.25 -5.00 -20.89
C THR A 29 14.19 -5.57 -22.31
N PHE A 30 14.06 -6.89 -22.47
CA PHE A 30 13.96 -7.55 -23.78
C PHE A 30 12.52 -7.81 -24.21
N CYS A 31 11.53 -7.56 -23.34
CA CYS A 31 10.12 -7.67 -23.70
C CYS A 31 9.69 -6.45 -24.52
N PRO A 32 9.21 -6.63 -25.77
CA PRO A 32 8.80 -5.50 -26.62
C PRO A 32 7.47 -4.88 -26.17
N THR A 33 6.69 -5.58 -25.34
CA THR A 33 5.40 -5.10 -24.84
C THR A 33 5.64 -4.23 -23.61
N LEU A 34 5.38 -2.93 -23.73
CA LEU A 34 5.46 -1.98 -22.63
C LEU A 34 4.36 -2.23 -21.59
N THR A 35 4.62 -1.85 -20.34
CA THR A 35 3.58 -1.80 -19.31
C THR A 35 2.87 -0.45 -19.40
N ASP A 36 1.66 -0.43 -19.96
CA ASP A 36 0.83 0.76 -20.08
C ASP A 36 -0.24 0.84 -18.98
N LEU A 37 -1.06 1.91 -19.02
CA LEU A 37 -2.14 2.10 -18.06
C LEU A 37 -3.18 0.98 -18.10
N ASP A 38 -3.51 0.49 -19.29
CA ASP A 38 -4.49 -0.58 -19.46
C ASP A 38 -3.98 -1.86 -18.77
N THR A 39 -2.70 -2.17 -18.92
CA THR A 39 -2.05 -3.29 -18.22
C THR A 39 -2.16 -3.15 -16.70
N LEU A 40 -1.95 -1.95 -16.16
CA LEU A 40 -2.10 -1.69 -14.72
C LEU A 40 -3.54 -1.88 -14.25
N HIS A 41 -4.53 -1.40 -15.01
CA HIS A 41 -5.94 -1.54 -14.67
C HIS A 41 -6.42 -3.00 -14.74
N VAL A 42 -5.94 -3.79 -15.70
CA VAL A 42 -6.29 -5.22 -15.82
C VAL A 42 -5.86 -6.03 -14.61
N HIS A 43 -4.71 -5.70 -14.02
CA HIS A 43 -4.15 -6.42 -12.87
C HIS A 43 -4.60 -5.86 -11.52
N GLY A 44 -5.40 -4.80 -11.53
CA GLY A 44 -6.05 -4.20 -10.37
C GLY A 44 -5.24 -3.03 -9.79
N VAL A 45 -5.86 -1.85 -9.82
CA VAL A 45 -5.44 -0.68 -9.04
C VAL A 45 -6.44 -0.54 -7.89
N ARG A 46 -5.97 -0.57 -6.65
CA ARG A 46 -6.79 -0.45 -5.44
C ARG A 46 -6.39 0.77 -4.63
N PHE A 47 -7.36 1.39 -3.98
CA PHE A 47 -7.17 2.60 -3.19
C PHE A 47 -7.85 2.47 -1.83
N GLY A 48 -7.37 3.21 -0.83
CA GLY A 48 -8.07 3.32 0.44
C GLY A 48 -8.28 1.95 1.11
N GLN A 49 -9.50 1.69 1.56
CA GLN A 49 -9.85 0.46 2.27
C GLN A 49 -9.62 -0.81 1.42
N ASP A 50 -9.81 -0.73 0.11
CA ASP A 50 -9.64 -1.86 -0.81
C ASP A 50 -8.19 -2.39 -0.81
N VAL A 51 -7.22 -1.57 -0.40
CA VAL A 51 -5.82 -2.00 -0.24
C VAL A 51 -5.68 -2.95 0.96
N LEU A 52 -6.38 -2.67 2.06
CA LEU A 52 -6.34 -3.50 3.27
C LEU A 52 -7.11 -4.81 3.10
N GLU A 53 -7.99 -4.87 2.11
CA GLU A 53 -8.80 -6.04 1.75
C GLU A 53 -8.18 -6.83 0.58
N ASP A 54 -6.98 -6.46 0.12
CA ASP A 54 -6.30 -7.10 -1.01
C ASP A 54 -5.87 -8.54 -0.67
N ASP A 55 -6.65 -9.51 -1.17
CA ASP A 55 -6.39 -10.95 -1.10
C ASP A 55 -5.82 -11.52 -2.40
N SER A 56 -5.40 -10.66 -3.34
CA SER A 56 -4.95 -11.12 -4.66
C SER A 56 -3.73 -12.03 -4.59
N GLU A 57 -3.71 -13.03 -5.48
CA GLU A 57 -2.59 -13.96 -5.60
C GLU A 57 -1.29 -13.18 -5.89
N GLY A 58 -0.30 -13.34 -5.00
CA GLY A 58 0.98 -12.63 -5.07
C GLY A 58 1.01 -11.27 -4.36
N SER A 59 -0.07 -10.89 -3.65
CA SER A 59 -0.02 -9.73 -2.75
C SER A 59 0.78 -10.05 -1.49
N THR A 60 1.64 -9.11 -1.09
CA THR A 60 2.38 -9.16 0.18
C THR A 60 1.64 -8.47 1.32
N ILE A 61 0.52 -7.81 1.02
CA ILE A 61 -0.25 -7.03 2.02
C ILE A 61 -0.82 -7.94 3.12
N PRO A 62 -1.46 -9.08 2.84
CA PRO A 62 -2.00 -9.95 3.90
C PRO A 62 -0.95 -10.34 4.94
N GLY A 63 0.25 -10.75 4.49
CA GLY A 63 1.34 -11.10 5.40
C GLY A 63 1.87 -9.92 6.22
N PHE A 64 1.78 -8.69 5.71
CA PHE A 64 2.09 -7.49 6.50
C PHE A 64 1.01 -7.26 7.57
N LEU A 65 -0.27 -7.38 7.20
CA LEU A 65 -1.40 -7.18 8.12
C LEU A 65 -1.41 -8.21 9.25
N ASP A 66 -1.00 -9.45 8.99
CA ASP A 66 -0.88 -10.51 10.00
C ASP A 66 0.16 -10.18 11.09
N MET A 67 1.13 -9.33 10.79
CA MET A 67 2.24 -8.98 11.69
C MET A 67 2.03 -7.66 12.43
N VAL A 68 1.20 -6.76 11.88
CA VAL A 68 0.91 -5.46 12.48
C VAL A 68 -0.13 -5.62 13.58
N GLY A 69 0.06 -4.87 14.68
CA GLY A 69 -0.74 -4.96 15.88
C GLY A 69 -1.70 -3.78 16.03
N GLY A 70 -1.82 -3.27 17.26
CA GLY A 70 -2.78 -2.23 17.64
C GLY A 70 -2.55 -0.83 17.04
N GLU A 71 -1.95 -0.70 15.86
CA GLU A 71 -1.83 0.52 15.08
C GLU A 71 -3.13 0.87 14.32
N ASP A 72 -3.27 2.12 13.88
CA ASP A 72 -4.33 2.55 12.96
C ASP A 72 -3.82 2.44 11.52
N LEU A 73 -4.42 1.59 10.69
CA LEU A 73 -3.95 1.34 9.32
C LEU A 73 -4.81 2.08 8.31
N VAL A 74 -4.13 2.64 7.31
CA VAL A 74 -4.79 3.31 6.19
C VAL A 74 -4.20 2.78 4.90
N GLY A 75 -5.02 2.16 4.06
CA GLY A 75 -4.59 1.83 2.72
C GLY A 75 -4.45 3.09 1.86
N ILE A 76 -3.37 3.17 1.09
CA ILE A 76 -3.05 4.27 0.19
C ILE A 76 -3.28 3.80 -1.25
N LEU A 77 -2.44 2.88 -1.71
CA LEU A 77 -2.42 2.39 -3.09
C LEU A 77 -1.92 0.94 -3.13
N SER A 78 -2.58 0.06 -3.88
CA SER A 78 -2.03 -1.23 -4.32
C SER A 78 -2.11 -1.27 -5.84
N VAL A 79 -0.97 -1.29 -6.51
CA VAL A 79 -0.87 -1.46 -7.96
C VAL A 79 0.09 -2.58 -8.29
N HIS A 80 -0.31 -3.43 -9.23
CA HIS A 80 0.48 -4.54 -9.69
C HIS A 80 0.38 -4.67 -11.21
N ALA A 81 1.49 -5.04 -11.86
CA ALA A 81 1.50 -5.52 -13.24
C ALA A 81 2.33 -6.80 -13.31
N ARG A 82 1.93 -7.71 -14.20
CA ARG A 82 2.75 -8.89 -14.54
C ARG A 82 4.09 -8.44 -15.12
N PRO A 83 5.15 -9.27 -15.00
CA PRO A 83 6.45 -8.96 -15.60
C PRO A 83 6.33 -8.71 -17.12
N ALA A 84 6.80 -7.56 -17.58
CA ALA A 84 6.71 -7.11 -18.96
C ALA A 84 7.81 -6.08 -19.28
N GLY A 85 7.73 -5.40 -20.42
CA GLY A 85 8.60 -4.27 -20.74
C GLY A 85 8.41 -3.11 -19.76
N PRO A 86 9.26 -2.07 -19.86
CA PRO A 86 9.21 -0.94 -18.93
C PRO A 86 7.85 -0.24 -18.96
N LEU A 87 7.55 0.47 -17.87
CA LEU A 87 6.41 1.37 -17.82
C LEU A 87 6.50 2.43 -18.93
N THR A 88 5.37 2.72 -19.57
CA THR A 88 5.26 3.92 -20.38
C THR A 88 5.41 5.18 -19.49
N PRO A 89 5.86 6.32 -20.03
CA PRO A 89 5.95 7.57 -19.26
C PRO A 89 4.61 7.95 -18.61
N GLU A 90 3.50 7.77 -19.33
CA GLU A 90 2.14 8.01 -18.84
C GLU A 90 1.78 7.09 -17.67
N ALA A 91 2.08 5.79 -17.78
CA ALA A 91 1.82 4.84 -16.70
C ALA A 91 2.67 5.14 -15.45
N LEU A 92 3.92 5.53 -15.63
CA LEU A 92 4.79 5.95 -14.52
C LEU A 92 4.24 7.21 -13.84
N GLU A 93 3.85 8.23 -14.62
CA GLU A 93 3.28 9.47 -14.09
C GLU A 93 1.98 9.22 -13.32
N ALA A 94 1.11 8.36 -13.84
CA ALA A 94 -0.12 7.97 -13.14
C ALA A 94 0.16 7.27 -11.81
N VAL A 95 1.07 6.29 -11.77
CA VAL A 95 1.44 5.59 -10.52
C VAL A 95 1.98 6.56 -9.48
N LEU A 96 2.84 7.50 -9.89
CA LEU A 96 3.35 8.54 -9.00
C LEU A 96 2.24 9.47 -8.51
N SER A 97 1.31 9.86 -9.39
CA SER A 97 0.15 10.70 -9.04
C SER A 97 -0.82 10.00 -8.10
N TRP A 98 -0.96 8.68 -8.15
CA TRP A 98 -1.85 7.93 -7.27
C TRP A 98 -1.31 7.76 -5.85
N PHE A 99 0.00 7.88 -5.68
CA PHE A 99 0.66 7.76 -4.38
C PHE A 99 0.81 9.11 -3.64
N ALA A 100 0.88 10.21 -4.39
CA ALA A 100 1.11 11.57 -3.89
C ALA A 100 -0.12 12.17 -3.17
#